data_AF-A0A8J9T153-F1
#
_entry.id   AF-A0A8J9T153-F1
#
_cell.length_a   1.000
_cell.length_b   1.000
_cell.length_c   1.000
_cell.angle_alpha   90.00
_cell.angle_beta   90.00
_cell.angle_gamma   90.00
#
_symmetry.space_group_name_H-M   'P 1'
#
loop_
_entity.id
_entity.type
_entity.pdbx_description
1 polymer ?
#
loop_
_entity_poly.entity_id
_entity_poly.type
_entity_poly.pdbx_seq_one_letter_code
_entity_poly.pdbx_strand_id
1 'polypeptide(L)'
;RGDYLIVGIHGDATVNRVRGMNLPLMNLHERVLSVLGCRFADDVLIDAPYDVSMEMIASLNISEVVGTNDHDIGEFEMKSQTHRYRHAEQAGLLHLMDIPSKFNMGRIVERIQRNQEAYQAKFERKMAAEREFYEQKRASEYDAAFHEGRVTFVS
;
A
#
# COMPACT_ATOMS: atom_id res chain seq x y z
N ARG A 1 -25.76 -15.61 6.79
CA ARG A 1 -26.87 -15.13 5.94
C ARG A 1 -26.24 -14.72 4.62
N GLY A 2 -26.96 -14.92 3.51
CA GLY A 2 -26.41 -14.86 2.16
C GLY A 2 -25.89 -16.23 1.71
N ASP A 3 -26.44 -16.73 0.59
CA ASP A 3 -25.99 -17.97 -0.07
C ASP A 3 -25.02 -17.69 -1.22
N TYR A 4 -24.88 -16.42 -1.61
CA TYR A 4 -24.07 -15.96 -2.75
C TYR A 4 -23.46 -14.58 -2.46
N LEU A 5 -22.14 -14.45 -2.55
CA LEU A 5 -21.39 -13.24 -2.26
C LEU A 5 -20.76 -12.66 -3.54
N ILE A 6 -21.23 -11.48 -3.92
CA ILE A 6 -20.62 -10.64 -4.96
C ILE A 6 -19.69 -9.63 -4.31
N VAL A 7 -18.43 -9.62 -4.71
CA VAL A 7 -17.43 -8.66 -4.22
C VAL A 7 -17.16 -7.59 -5.27
N GLY A 8 -17.51 -6.34 -4.95
CA GLY A 8 -17.21 -5.19 -5.81
C GLY A 8 -15.77 -4.71 -5.65
N ILE A 9 -15.05 -4.55 -6.77
CA ILE A 9 -13.67 -4.03 -6.78
C ILE A 9 -13.62 -2.73 -7.58
N HIS A 10 -13.38 -1.61 -6.90
CA HIS A 10 -13.24 -0.31 -7.54
C HIS A 10 -12.00 -0.25 -8.45
N GLY A 11 -12.10 0.42 -9.59
CA GLY A 11 -10.99 0.65 -10.50
C GLY A 11 -9.87 1.52 -9.93
N ASP A 12 -8.69 1.43 -10.55
CA ASP A 12 -7.44 2.03 -10.05
C ASP A 12 -7.54 3.56 -9.95
N ALA A 13 -8.15 4.21 -10.94
CA ALA A 13 -8.36 5.66 -10.92
C ALA A 13 -9.26 6.12 -9.77
N THR A 14 -10.29 5.34 -9.45
CA THR A 14 -11.19 5.62 -8.32
C THR A 14 -10.47 5.42 -7.00
N VAL A 15 -9.73 4.34 -6.84
CA VAL A 15 -8.94 4.09 -5.63
C VAL A 15 -7.88 5.17 -5.44
N ASN A 16 -7.15 5.55 -6.50
CA ASN A 16 -6.13 6.60 -6.45
C ASN A 16 -6.72 7.95 -6.05
N ARG A 17 -7.88 8.32 -6.60
CA ARG A 17 -8.58 9.57 -6.24
C ARG A 17 -8.99 9.61 -4.77
N VAL A 18 -9.44 8.48 -4.22
CA VAL A 18 -9.97 8.42 -2.85
C VAL A 18 -8.86 8.27 -1.81
N ARG A 19 -7.86 7.41 -2.09
CA ARG A 19 -6.80 7.07 -1.13
C ARG A 19 -5.49 7.80 -1.36
N GLY A 20 -5.24 8.31 -2.57
CA GLY A 20 -4.01 9.00 -2.92
C GLY A 20 -2.76 8.10 -2.87
N MET A 21 -1.60 8.72 -2.63
CA MET A 21 -0.33 8.04 -2.34
C MET A 21 0.15 7.01 -3.39
N ASN A 22 -0.20 7.21 -4.67
CA ASN A 22 0.06 6.25 -5.74
C ASN A 22 -0.56 4.85 -5.49
N LEU A 23 -1.64 4.78 -4.70
CA LEU A 23 -2.44 3.57 -4.55
C LEU A 23 -3.41 3.42 -5.73
N PRO A 24 -3.88 2.19 -6.03
CA PRO A 24 -3.55 0.93 -5.36
C PRO A 24 -2.16 0.40 -5.73
N LEU A 25 -1.52 -0.34 -4.81
CA LEU A 25 -0.23 -0.99 -5.08
C LEU A 25 -0.34 -2.10 -6.15
N MET A 26 -1.50 -2.74 -6.19
CA MET A 26 -1.87 -3.76 -7.17
C MET A 26 -2.91 -3.18 -8.11
N ASN A 27 -2.75 -3.39 -9.41
CA ASN A 27 -3.71 -2.92 -10.39
C ASN A 27 -5.07 -3.66 -10.27
N LEU A 28 -6.08 -3.19 -10.98
CA LEU A 28 -7.44 -3.73 -10.90
C LEU A 28 -7.47 -5.24 -11.21
N HIS A 29 -6.77 -5.68 -12.24
CA HIS A 29 -6.77 -7.09 -12.65
C HIS A 29 -6.11 -8.00 -11.62
N GLU A 30 -4.99 -7.57 -11.02
CA GLU A 30 -4.32 -8.30 -9.94
C GLU A 30 -5.23 -8.44 -8.70
N ARG A 31 -5.99 -7.38 -8.38
CA ARG A 31 -6.94 -7.40 -7.27
C ARG A 31 -8.14 -8.30 -7.56
N VAL A 32 -8.66 -8.29 -8.78
CA VAL A 32 -9.72 -9.22 -9.24
C VAL A 32 -9.28 -10.67 -9.08
N LEU A 33 -8.09 -11.03 -9.60
CA LEU A 33 -7.56 -12.38 -9.47
C LEU A 33 -7.34 -12.78 -8.01
N SER A 34 -6.90 -11.84 -7.17
CA SER A 34 -6.71 -12.08 -5.74
C SER A 34 -8.03 -12.39 -5.02
N VAL A 35 -9.11 -11.68 -5.36
CA VAL A 35 -10.43 -11.91 -4.77
C VAL A 35 -11.08 -13.18 -5.31
N LEU A 36 -10.93 -13.49 -6.60
CA LEU A 36 -11.39 -14.77 -7.17
C LEU A 36 -10.68 -15.99 -6.55
N GLY A 37 -9.47 -15.82 -6.03
CA GLY A 37 -8.77 -16.85 -5.25
C GLY A 37 -9.30 -17.03 -3.82
N CYS A 38 -10.21 -16.16 -3.35
CA CYS A 38 -10.78 -16.23 -2.02
C CYS A 38 -11.88 -17.31 -1.96
N ARG A 39 -11.79 -18.22 -1.00
CA ARG A 39 -12.77 -19.30 -0.79
C ARG A 39 -14.22 -18.80 -0.64
N PHE A 40 -14.41 -17.58 -0.15
CA PHE A 40 -15.72 -17.05 0.22
C PHE A 40 -16.36 -16.17 -0.85
N ALA A 41 -15.64 -15.79 -1.90
CA ALA A 41 -16.18 -14.96 -2.97
C ALA A 41 -16.77 -15.85 -4.07
N ASP A 42 -18.04 -15.63 -4.41
CA ASP A 42 -18.72 -16.38 -5.47
C ASP A 42 -18.62 -15.67 -6.83
N ASP A 43 -18.63 -14.33 -6.83
CA ASP A 43 -18.43 -13.52 -8.03
C ASP A 43 -17.75 -12.18 -7.72
N VAL A 44 -17.23 -11.54 -8.77
CA VAL A 44 -16.54 -10.25 -8.69
C VAL A 44 -17.13 -9.25 -9.67
N LEU A 45 -17.64 -8.14 -9.13
CA LEU A 45 -18.00 -6.98 -9.95
C LEU A 45 -16.75 -6.13 -10.20
N ILE A 46 -16.21 -6.25 -11.42
CA ILE A 46 -15.02 -5.54 -11.87
C ILE A 46 -15.36 -4.07 -12.14
N ASP A 47 -14.49 -3.18 -11.67
CA ASP A 47 -14.67 -1.72 -11.74
C ASP A 47 -16.00 -1.27 -11.12
N ALA A 48 -16.30 -1.82 -9.95
CA ALA A 48 -17.52 -1.50 -9.22
C ALA A 48 -17.62 0.02 -8.96
N PRO A 49 -18.79 0.64 -9.22
CA PRO A 49 -19.02 2.04 -8.89
C PRO A 49 -18.70 2.33 -7.42
N TYR A 50 -18.24 3.55 -7.17
CA TYR A 50 -17.91 3.97 -5.80
C TYR A 50 -19.14 4.10 -4.91
N ASP A 51 -20.27 4.55 -5.46
CA ASP A 51 -21.55 4.65 -4.77
C ASP A 51 -22.43 3.42 -5.05
N VAL A 52 -23.05 2.85 -4.01
CA VAL A 52 -23.98 1.74 -4.15
C VAL A 52 -25.34 2.30 -4.52
N SER A 53 -25.60 2.46 -5.82
CA SER A 53 -26.85 3.06 -6.33
C SER A 53 -28.05 2.11 -6.23
N MET A 54 -29.27 2.66 -6.25
CA MET A 54 -30.50 1.85 -6.31
C MET A 54 -30.57 1.00 -7.59
N GLU A 55 -30.02 1.48 -8.70
CA GLU A 55 -29.94 0.75 -9.96
C GLU A 55 -29.03 -0.48 -9.83
N MET A 56 -27.89 -0.34 -9.15
CA MET A 56 -27.00 -1.45 -8.85
C MET A 56 -27.70 -2.49 -7.96
N ILE A 57 -28.38 -2.04 -6.90
CA ILE A 57 -29.14 -2.92 -6.00
C ILE A 57 -30.20 -3.70 -6.78
N ALA A 58 -30.97 -3.03 -7.64
CA ALA A 58 -32.03 -3.67 -8.42
C ALA A 58 -31.49 -4.62 -9.50
N SER A 59 -30.47 -4.20 -10.26
CA SER A 59 -29.92 -4.98 -11.38
C SER A 59 -29.21 -6.25 -10.93
N LEU A 60 -28.53 -6.21 -9.77
CA LEU A 60 -27.85 -7.36 -9.18
C LEU A 60 -28.72 -8.11 -8.16
N ASN A 61 -29.97 -7.67 -7.96
CA ASN A 61 -30.92 -8.25 -7.01
C ASN A 61 -30.31 -8.40 -5.59
N ILE A 62 -29.67 -7.33 -5.12
CA ILE A 62 -28.94 -7.31 -3.84
C ILE A 62 -29.95 -7.26 -2.69
N SER A 63 -29.85 -8.24 -1.79
CA SER A 63 -30.67 -8.34 -0.58
C SER A 63 -30.00 -7.80 0.68
N GLU A 64 -28.68 -7.77 0.72
CA GLU A 64 -27.89 -7.27 1.86
C GLU A 64 -26.60 -6.63 1.33
N VAL A 65 -26.22 -5.48 1.90
CA VAL A 65 -24.96 -4.77 1.61
C VAL A 65 -24.12 -4.77 2.87
N VAL A 66 -22.94 -5.38 2.82
CA VAL A 66 -22.04 -5.46 3.97
C VAL A 66 -20.92 -4.44 3.84
N GLY A 67 -20.78 -3.59 4.87
CA GLY A 67 -19.70 -2.62 5.00
C GLY A 67 -18.93 -2.82 6.31
N THR A 68 -17.83 -2.09 6.47
CA THR A 68 -17.03 -2.13 7.70
C THR A 68 -17.02 -0.78 8.40
N ASN A 69 -16.94 -0.79 9.72
CA ASN A 69 -16.73 0.41 10.55
C ASN A 69 -15.25 0.84 10.56
N ASP A 70 -14.50 0.60 9.50
CA ASP A 70 -13.06 0.85 9.49
C ASP A 70 -12.78 2.35 9.36
N HIS A 71 -11.85 2.83 10.19
CA HIS A 71 -11.32 4.19 10.15
C HIS A 71 -10.16 4.34 9.15
N ASP A 72 -9.71 3.25 8.53
CA ASP A 72 -8.79 3.27 7.39
C ASP A 72 -9.53 3.68 6.11
N ILE A 73 -10.16 4.85 6.15
CA ILE A 73 -10.84 5.53 5.07
C ILE A 73 -10.03 6.78 4.76
N GLY A 74 -9.76 7.04 3.48
CA GLY A 74 -8.89 8.15 3.07
C GLY A 74 -9.43 9.51 3.55
N GLU A 75 -8.59 10.54 3.63
CA GLU A 75 -9.02 11.90 4.03
C GLU A 75 -10.22 12.41 3.21
N PHE A 76 -10.33 11.99 1.95
CA PHE A 76 -11.45 12.29 1.07
C PHE A 76 -12.78 11.68 1.59
N GLU A 77 -12.75 10.45 2.08
CA GLU A 77 -13.90 9.78 2.67
C GLU A 77 -14.31 10.38 3.99
N MET A 78 -13.36 10.85 4.80
CA MET A 78 -13.67 11.50 6.07
C MET A 78 -14.45 12.81 5.90
N LYS A 79 -14.34 13.48 4.74
CA LYS A 79 -15.17 14.63 4.33
C LYS A 79 -16.45 14.24 3.60
N SER A 80 -16.52 13.01 3.07
CA SER A 80 -17.60 12.49 2.21
C SER A 80 -18.40 11.35 2.90
N GLN A 81 -18.33 11.24 4.23
CA GLN A 81 -18.77 10.07 5.02
C GLN A 81 -20.22 9.59 4.81
N THR A 82 -21.05 10.30 4.03
CA THR A 82 -22.49 10.10 4.00
C THR A 82 -23.04 9.55 2.67
N HIS A 83 -22.22 9.38 1.63
CA HIS A 83 -22.77 9.08 0.29
C HIS A 83 -22.70 7.61 -0.15
N ARG A 84 -21.58 6.90 0.03
CA ARG A 84 -21.34 5.56 -0.57
C ARG A 84 -22.46 4.54 -0.36
N TYR A 85 -23.00 4.47 0.86
CA TYR A 85 -24.00 3.47 1.25
C TYR A 85 -25.39 4.09 1.45
N ARG A 86 -25.58 5.35 1.05
CA ARG A 86 -26.81 6.10 1.35
C ARG A 86 -28.06 5.37 0.88
N HIS A 87 -28.05 4.85 -0.34
CA HIS A 87 -29.20 4.15 -0.91
C HIS A 87 -29.45 2.80 -0.23
N ALA A 88 -28.37 2.06 0.09
CA ALA A 88 -28.46 0.80 0.82
C ALA A 88 -29.00 1.00 2.25
N GLU A 89 -28.58 2.07 2.93
CA GLU A 89 -29.07 2.44 4.26
C GLU A 89 -30.55 2.84 4.20
N GLN A 90 -30.94 3.69 3.24
CA GLN A 90 -32.34 4.08 3.03
C GLN A 90 -33.26 2.89 2.73
N ALA A 91 -32.73 1.87 2.04
CA ALA A 91 -33.45 0.64 1.74
C ALA A 91 -33.44 -0.36 2.92
N GLY A 92 -32.73 -0.08 4.02
CA GLY A 92 -32.62 -0.98 5.16
C GLY A 92 -31.78 -2.24 4.90
N LEU A 93 -30.90 -2.20 3.89
CA LEU A 93 -30.09 -3.34 3.44
C LEU A 93 -28.65 -3.28 3.97
N LEU A 94 -28.23 -2.17 4.57
CA LEU A 94 -26.86 -1.97 5.05
C LEU A 94 -26.60 -2.69 6.38
N HIS A 95 -25.53 -3.49 6.40
CA HIS A 95 -25.01 -4.15 7.60
C HIS A 95 -23.54 -3.77 7.78
N LEU A 96 -23.24 -3.01 8.83
CA LEU A 96 -21.88 -2.64 9.18
C LEU A 96 -21.29 -3.63 10.18
N MET A 97 -20.04 -4.03 9.96
CA MET A 97 -19.31 -4.97 10.81
C MET A 97 -17.98 -4.39 11.27
N ASP A 98 -17.56 -4.79 12.47
CA ASP A 98 -16.25 -4.45 13.00
C ASP A 98 -15.19 -5.41 12.45
N ILE A 99 -14.05 -4.87 12.03
CA ILE A 99 -12.94 -5.67 11.54
C ILE A 99 -12.11 -6.14 12.75
N PRO A 100 -11.94 -7.47 12.95
CA PRO A 100 -11.21 -7.99 14.10
C PRO A 100 -9.68 -7.80 13.99
N SER A 101 -9.19 -7.53 12.78
CA SER A 101 -7.76 -7.39 12.48
C SER A 101 -7.37 -5.94 12.26
N LYS A 102 -6.18 -5.57 12.74
CA LYS A 102 -5.54 -4.26 12.47
C LYS A 102 -4.60 -4.32 11.25
N PHE A 103 -4.79 -5.29 10.35
CA PHE A 103 -3.95 -5.47 9.18
C PHE A 103 -4.51 -4.66 8.01
N ASN A 104 -3.70 -3.79 7.43
CA ASN A 104 -4.04 -2.98 6.28
C ASN A 104 -2.83 -2.69 5.38
N MET A 105 -3.08 -2.03 4.25
CA MET A 105 -2.04 -1.67 3.28
C MET A 105 -0.96 -0.75 3.89
N GLY A 106 -1.35 0.22 4.72
CA GLY A 106 -0.40 1.12 5.38
C GLY A 106 0.64 0.36 6.20
N ARG A 107 0.23 -0.67 6.96
CA ARG A 107 1.15 -1.51 7.74
C ARG A 107 2.08 -2.36 6.88
N ILE A 108 1.65 -2.78 5.70
CA ILE A 108 2.53 -3.49 4.75
C ILE A 108 3.62 -2.52 4.27
N VAL A 109 3.22 -1.32 3.84
CA VAL A 109 4.15 -0.27 3.39
C VAL A 109 5.15 0.09 4.50
N GLU A 110 4.69 0.32 5.73
CA GLU A 110 5.55 0.58 6.88
C GLU A 110 6.57 -0.55 7.15
N ARG A 111 6.17 -1.80 6.96
CA ARG A 111 7.06 -2.95 7.16
C ARG A 111 8.14 -3.01 6.07
N ILE A 112 7.77 -2.72 4.82
CA ILE A 112 8.72 -2.65 3.70
C ILE A 112 9.71 -1.51 3.93
N GLN A 113 9.21 -0.32 4.29
CA GLN A 113 10.02 0.86 4.53
C GLN A 113 11.04 0.65 5.66
N ARG A 114 10.60 0.13 6.81
CA ARG A 114 11.50 -0.20 7.93
C ARG A 114 12.59 -1.20 7.53
N ASN A 115 12.25 -2.17 6.70
CA ASN A 115 13.22 -3.14 6.21
C ASN A 115 14.24 -2.47 5.28
N GLN A 116 13.78 -1.63 4.34
CA GLN A 116 14.65 -0.88 3.43
C GLN A 116 15.62 0.04 4.19
N GLU A 117 15.15 0.77 5.19
CA GLU A 117 15.98 1.63 6.06
C GLU A 117 17.07 0.83 6.79
N ALA A 118 16.72 -0.35 7.32
CA ALA A 118 17.70 -1.21 7.98
C ALA A 118 18.77 -1.73 7.02
N TYR A 119 18.41 -2.04 5.77
CA TYR A 119 19.38 -2.42 4.73
C TYR A 119 20.26 -1.24 4.33
N GLN A 120 19.66 -0.06 4.13
CA GLN A 120 20.37 1.15 3.75
C GLN A 120 21.38 1.57 4.81
N ALA A 121 21.01 1.57 6.09
CA ALA A 121 21.93 1.88 7.19
C ALA A 121 23.10 0.89 7.29
N LYS A 122 22.87 -0.40 7.01
CA LYS A 122 23.95 -1.40 6.95
C LYS A 122 24.89 -1.16 5.77
N PHE A 123 24.33 -0.80 4.62
CA PHE A 123 25.11 -0.46 3.43
C PHE A 123 25.96 0.78 3.68
N GLU A 124 25.39 1.84 4.25
CA GLU A 124 26.09 3.08 4.59
C GLU A 124 27.24 2.86 5.58
N ARG A 125 27.04 2.05 6.62
CA ARG A 125 28.10 1.69 7.56
C ARG A 125 29.26 0.95 6.89
N LYS A 126 28.95 0.01 5.98
CA LYS A 126 29.98 -0.72 5.22
C LYS A 126 30.73 0.21 4.28
N MET A 127 30.02 1.07 3.55
CA MET A 127 30.61 2.06 2.64
C MET A 127 31.48 3.08 3.36
N ALA A 128 31.07 3.54 4.54
CA ALA A 128 31.87 4.44 5.37
C ALA A 128 33.15 3.77 5.86
N ALA A 129 33.05 2.56 6.41
CA ALA A 129 34.22 1.79 6.85
C ALA A 129 35.19 1.47 5.69
N GLU A 130 34.66 1.13 4.51
CA GLU A 130 35.46 0.90 3.31
C GLU A 130 36.18 2.17 2.85
N ARG A 131 35.50 3.32 2.87
CA ARG A 131 36.11 4.62 2.55
C ARG A 131 37.23 4.98 3.51
N GLU A 132 36.99 4.85 4.81
CA GLU A 132 38.00 5.10 5.86
C GLU A 132 39.22 4.19 5.68
N PHE A 133 39.01 2.91 5.35
CA PHE A 133 40.09 1.97 5.08
C PHE A 133 40.97 2.39 3.89
N TYR A 134 40.37 2.79 2.76
CA TYR A 134 41.12 3.26 1.60
C TYR A 134 41.81 4.61 1.83
N GLU A 135 41.20 5.51 2.59
CA GLU A 135 41.82 6.79 2.99
C GLU A 135 43.05 6.56 3.86
N GLN A 136 42.94 5.68 4.88
CA GLN A 136 44.08 5.31 5.73
C GLN A 136 45.19 4.62 4.93
N LYS A 137 44.84 3.68 4.04
CA LYS A 137 45.80 3.01 3.18
C LYS A 137 46.53 4.02 2.28
N ARG A 138 45.81 4.90 1.60
CA ARG A 138 46.41 5.97 0.80
C ARG A 138 47.33 6.85 1.64
N ALA A 139 46.90 7.29 2.82
CA ALA A 139 47.72 8.11 3.71
C ALA A 139 49.02 7.42 4.13
N SER A 140 48.95 6.12 4.47
CA SER A 140 50.13 5.32 4.81
C SER A 140 51.08 5.11 3.63
N GLU A 141 50.57 4.91 2.42
CA GLU A 141 51.38 4.80 1.21
C GLU A 141 52.07 6.13 0.86
N TYR A 142 51.39 7.27 1.03
CA TYR A 142 52.00 8.59 0.88
C TYR A 142 53.10 8.83 1.91
N ASP A 143 52.88 8.47 3.18
CA ASP A 143 53.88 8.63 4.25
C ASP A 143 55.11 7.75 4.02
N ALA A 144 54.91 6.48 3.63
CA ALA A 144 56.00 5.57 3.28
C ALA A 144 56.79 6.07 2.05
N ALA A 145 56.12 6.55 1.01
CA ALA A 145 56.79 7.12 -0.16
C ALA A 145 57.56 8.42 0.16
N PHE A 146 57.06 9.22 1.11
CA PHE A 146 57.76 10.40 1.62
C PHE A 146 59.03 10.02 2.37
N HIS A 147 58.96 9.03 3.26
CA HIS A 147 60.12 8.54 4.02
C HIS A 147 61.16 7.81 3.16
N GLU A 148 60.73 7.12 2.09
CA GLU A 148 61.64 6.51 1.10
C GLU A 148 62.21 7.53 0.09
N GLY A 149 61.93 8.82 0.24
CA GLY A 149 62.45 9.89 -0.61
C GLY A 149 61.94 9.87 -2.05
N ARG A 150 60.85 9.15 -2.33
CA ARG A 150 60.27 9.00 -3.68
C ARG A 150 59.23 10.08 -4.03
N VAL A 151 58.86 10.93 -3.07
CA VAL A 151 57.96 12.06 -3.31
C VAL A 151 58.79 13.32 -3.59
N THR A 152 58.79 13.77 -4.85
CA THR A 152 59.45 15.03 -5.26
C THR A 152 58.40 16.13 -5.34
N PHE A 153 58.58 17.20 -4.57
CA PHE A 153 57.78 18.42 -4.73
C PHE A 153 58.22 19.15 -5.99
N VAL A 154 57.30 19.36 -6.92
CA VAL A 154 57.50 20.27 -8.06
C VAL A 154 56.80 21.58 -7.70
N SER A 155 57.58 22.65 -7.57
CA SER A 155 57.11 24.03 -7.34
C SER A 155 56.51 24.66 -8.59
#